data_AF-A0A9Q0IIR6-F1
#
_entry.id   AF-A0A9Q0IIR6-F1
#
_cell.length_a   1.000
_cell.length_b   1.000
_cell.length_c   1.000
_cell.angle_alpha   90.00
_cell.angle_beta   90.00
_cell.angle_gamma   90.00
#
_symmetry.space_group_name_H-M   'P 1'
#
loop_
_entity.id
_entity.type
_entity.pdbx_description
1 polymer ?
#
loop_
_entity_poly.entity_id
_entity_poly.type
_entity_poly.pdbx_seq_one_letter_code
_entity_poly.pdbx_strand_id
1 'polypeptide(L)'
;MASHMVNYESVTSLLNDSTSHLGFESYALKIGWYNGVLPAALRLPRHEDTLAVVVLSTPGMFERAFLPFLEQGCCQGVSDPIDQCVKHTIGSAVSQCFAEQKVEVSYDYEMLPSRKPKFLAQTAAHVAGAAYYYQQADVTDHPWGTKKKFGVCIHPRFGGWFAIRALLVFEGVRVGRELVQSGPPDCVPSRDARIQLLEDFNLRWQDWSYRDVVAPVQRYSQRQMDYFSARPAQRPALLVGWGFLQNYTEEEEEEEEEEEGGGEGDVTYQPGQCGVHQLVFVVGVVPLPNKEEHWSGQERTVRRGNGERVDAEEMVVLDQVEFSSRDSGYDHRCDIRSPAVALE
;
A
#
# COMPACT_ATOMS: atom_id res chain seq x y z
N MET A 1 26.14 3.73 -33.63
CA MET A 1 24.67 3.79 -33.46
C MET A 1 24.40 4.85 -32.42
N ALA A 2 23.58 5.85 -32.73
CA ALA A 2 23.28 6.91 -31.76
C ALA A 2 22.44 6.28 -30.64
N SER A 3 22.97 6.29 -29.41
CA SER A 3 22.18 6.08 -28.21
C SER A 3 21.03 7.08 -28.26
N HIS A 4 19.82 6.61 -28.53
CA HIS A 4 18.64 7.44 -28.37
C HIS A 4 18.57 7.70 -26.86
N MET A 5 18.94 8.91 -26.43
CA MET A 5 18.80 9.29 -25.03
C MET A 5 17.32 9.15 -24.67
N VAL A 6 17.03 8.19 -23.79
CA VAL A 6 15.70 7.98 -23.23
C VAL A 6 15.30 9.27 -22.52
N ASN A 7 14.26 9.93 -23.01
CA ASN A 7 13.68 11.12 -22.39
C ASN A 7 12.28 10.81 -21.83
N TYR A 8 11.71 11.70 -21.01
CA TYR A 8 10.46 11.40 -20.32
C TYR A 8 9.25 11.23 -21.26
N GLU A 9 9.22 11.95 -22.39
CA GLU A 9 8.17 11.83 -23.41
C GLU A 9 8.20 10.44 -24.05
N SER A 10 9.39 9.96 -24.42
CA SER A 10 9.57 8.61 -24.96
C SER A 10 9.19 7.53 -23.95
N VAL A 11 9.57 7.69 -22.67
CA VAL A 11 9.24 6.73 -21.61
C VAL A 11 7.73 6.65 -21.41
N THR A 12 7.07 7.80 -21.26
CA THR A 12 5.63 7.85 -21.03
C THR A 12 4.84 7.37 -22.25
N SER A 13 5.27 7.72 -23.47
CA SER A 13 4.68 7.20 -24.70
C SER A 13 4.78 5.68 -24.78
N LEU A 14 5.98 5.11 -24.63
CA LEU A 14 6.19 3.66 -24.71
C LEU A 14 5.38 2.90 -23.64
N LEU A 15 5.37 3.39 -22.39
CA LEU A 15 4.55 2.79 -21.34
C LEU A 15 3.06 2.86 -21.67
N ASN A 16 2.57 3.99 -22.16
CA ASN A 16 1.17 4.17 -22.52
C ASN A 16 0.78 3.27 -23.71
N ASP A 17 1.63 3.17 -24.73
CA ASP A 17 1.38 2.29 -25.88
C ASP A 17 1.27 0.82 -25.45
N SER A 18 2.15 0.38 -24.53
CA SER A 18 2.15 -0.99 -24.02
C SER A 18 1.05 -1.30 -23.01
N THR A 19 0.53 -0.34 -22.25
CA THR A 19 -0.32 -0.64 -21.07
C THR A 19 -1.68 0.05 -21.04
N SER A 20 -1.90 1.12 -21.80
CA SER A 20 -3.16 1.88 -21.75
C SER A 20 -4.36 1.07 -22.23
N HIS A 21 -4.18 0.29 -23.30
CA HIS A 21 -5.21 -0.61 -23.82
C HIS A 21 -5.59 -1.71 -22.81
N LEU A 22 -4.67 -2.06 -21.90
CA LEU A 22 -4.88 -2.99 -20.79
C LEU A 22 -5.50 -2.31 -19.55
N GLY A 23 -5.85 -1.03 -19.62
CA GLY A 23 -6.51 -0.31 -18.52
C GLY A 23 -5.57 0.27 -17.47
N PHE A 24 -4.32 0.55 -17.82
CA PHE A 24 -3.41 1.30 -16.97
C PHE A 24 -3.27 2.76 -17.41
N GLU A 25 -2.94 3.65 -16.49
CA GLU A 25 -2.52 5.02 -16.77
C GLU A 25 -1.16 5.29 -16.12
N SER A 26 -0.28 6.01 -16.81
CA SER A 26 1.09 6.28 -16.39
C SER A 26 1.34 7.79 -16.29
N TYR A 27 1.88 8.24 -15.16
CA TYR A 27 2.14 9.66 -14.91
C TYR A 27 3.59 9.87 -14.47
N ALA A 28 4.32 10.73 -15.19
CA ALA A 28 5.70 11.04 -14.87
C ALA A 28 5.81 12.00 -13.68
N LEU A 29 6.83 11.79 -12.86
CA LEU A 29 7.22 12.70 -11.79
C LEU A 29 8.75 12.75 -11.66
N LYS A 30 9.25 13.80 -11.00
CA LYS A 30 10.61 13.83 -10.48
C LYS A 30 10.65 13.24 -9.07
N ILE A 31 11.70 12.48 -8.76
CA ILE A 31 11.95 12.04 -7.38
C ILE A 31 12.02 13.24 -6.42
N GLY A 32 12.55 14.38 -6.87
CA GLY A 32 12.60 15.62 -6.08
C GLY A 32 11.22 16.11 -5.63
N TRP A 33 10.19 15.97 -6.47
CA TRP A 33 8.82 16.35 -6.11
C TRP A 33 8.24 15.45 -5.03
N TYR A 34 8.47 14.14 -5.16
CA TYR A 34 8.06 13.15 -4.16
C TYR A 34 8.80 13.33 -2.83
N ASN A 35 10.12 13.46 -2.87
CA ASN A 35 10.95 13.63 -1.68
C ASN A 35 10.72 14.98 -0.98
N GLY A 36 10.37 16.02 -1.74
CA GLY A 36 10.15 17.38 -1.24
C GLY A 36 8.97 17.51 -0.30
N VAL A 37 7.97 16.63 -0.42
CA VAL A 37 6.77 16.62 0.44
C VAL A 37 6.84 15.59 1.57
N LEU A 38 7.98 14.91 1.73
CA LEU A 38 8.15 13.82 2.69
C LEU A 38 9.27 14.05 3.71
N PRO A 39 9.10 13.52 4.94
CA PRO A 39 10.17 13.50 5.92
C PRO A 39 11.32 12.61 5.45
N ALA A 40 12.53 12.90 5.91
CA ALA A 40 13.76 12.23 5.46
C ALA A 40 13.70 10.69 5.51
N ALA A 41 13.03 10.12 6.51
CA ALA A 41 12.89 8.69 6.70
C ALA A 41 12.04 7.96 5.63
N LEU A 42 11.28 8.70 4.80
CA LEU A 42 10.40 8.18 3.75
C LEU A 42 10.84 8.59 2.33
N ARG A 43 11.99 9.28 2.23
CA ARG A 43 12.55 9.73 0.96
C ARG A 43 13.20 8.57 0.22
N LEU A 44 13.06 8.58 -1.11
CA LEU A 44 13.76 7.66 -1.99
C LEU A 44 15.21 8.12 -2.17
N PRO A 45 16.21 7.24 -1.98
CA PRO A 45 17.63 7.59 -2.06
C PRO A 45 18.09 7.66 -3.52
N ARG A 46 17.55 8.62 -4.28
CA ARG A 46 17.84 8.87 -5.69
C ARG A 46 18.03 10.38 -5.91
N HIS A 47 18.59 10.76 -7.05
CA HIS A 47 18.80 12.16 -7.41
C HIS A 47 17.46 12.87 -7.63
N GLU A 48 17.35 14.16 -7.29
CA GLU A 48 16.08 14.91 -7.40
C GLU A 48 15.52 14.94 -8.84
N ASP A 49 16.38 15.11 -9.83
CA ASP A 49 16.01 15.07 -11.24
C ASP A 49 15.83 13.65 -11.82
N THR A 50 15.94 12.59 -11.02
CA THR A 50 15.66 11.24 -11.53
C THR A 50 14.20 11.13 -11.97
N LEU A 51 13.97 10.62 -13.18
CA LEU A 51 12.64 10.33 -13.71
C LEU A 51 12.04 9.13 -12.97
N ALA A 52 10.81 9.30 -12.50
CA ALA A 52 9.96 8.20 -12.08
C ALA A 52 8.59 8.28 -12.76
N VAL A 53 7.90 7.15 -12.84
CA VAL A 53 6.56 7.04 -13.40
C VAL A 53 5.69 6.27 -12.41
N VAL A 54 4.59 6.88 -11.96
CA VAL A 54 3.57 6.20 -11.17
C VAL A 54 2.53 5.58 -12.11
N VAL A 55 2.17 4.32 -11.86
CA VAL A 55 1.23 3.55 -12.68
C VAL A 55 -0.03 3.26 -11.87
N LEU A 56 -1.18 3.56 -12.47
CA LEU A 56 -2.51 3.35 -11.90
C LEU A 56 -3.25 2.31 -12.74
N SER A 57 -4.12 1.51 -12.12
CA SER A 57 -5.10 0.69 -12.82
C SER A 57 -6.47 1.37 -12.79
N THR A 58 -7.09 1.52 -13.95
CA THR A 58 -8.47 1.95 -14.14
C THR A 58 -9.44 0.77 -13.96
N PRO A 59 -10.77 0.98 -13.91
CA PRO A 59 -11.74 -0.12 -13.84
C PRO A 59 -11.49 -1.19 -14.89
N GLY A 60 -11.28 -0.77 -16.14
CA GLY A 60 -11.10 -1.69 -17.26
C GLY A 60 -9.84 -2.56 -17.22
N MET A 61 -8.92 -2.35 -16.27
CA MET A 61 -7.80 -3.28 -16.05
C MET A 61 -8.29 -4.69 -15.70
N PHE A 62 -9.40 -4.78 -14.97
CA PHE A 62 -9.91 -6.07 -14.55
C PHE A 62 -10.32 -6.93 -15.76
N GLU A 63 -11.15 -6.38 -16.66
CA GLU A 63 -11.59 -7.13 -17.83
C GLU A 63 -10.54 -7.24 -18.93
N ARG A 64 -9.66 -6.23 -19.10
CA ARG A 64 -8.71 -6.18 -20.22
C ARG A 64 -7.33 -6.77 -19.92
N ALA A 65 -6.94 -6.87 -18.65
CA ALA A 65 -5.66 -7.44 -18.24
C ALA A 65 -5.84 -8.66 -17.34
N PHE A 66 -6.63 -8.53 -16.26
CA PHE A 66 -6.71 -9.56 -15.24
C PHE A 66 -7.45 -10.81 -15.72
N LEU A 67 -8.64 -10.69 -16.30
CA LEU A 67 -9.36 -11.87 -16.80
C LEU A 67 -8.56 -12.64 -17.88
N PRO A 68 -7.97 -11.99 -18.90
CA PRO A 68 -7.09 -12.69 -19.86
C PRO A 68 -5.87 -13.32 -19.20
N PHE A 69 -5.29 -12.71 -18.17
CA PHE A 69 -4.18 -13.27 -17.41
C PHE A 69 -4.58 -14.58 -16.69
N LEU A 70 -5.80 -14.65 -16.16
CA LEU A 70 -6.35 -15.87 -15.58
C LEU A 70 -6.57 -16.97 -16.63
N GLU A 71 -7.08 -16.61 -17.81
CA GLU A 71 -7.30 -17.54 -18.93
C GLU A 71 -6.02 -18.22 -19.41
N GLN A 72 -4.90 -17.49 -19.34
CA GLN A 72 -3.58 -18.00 -19.73
C GLN A 72 -2.96 -18.92 -18.67
N GLY A 73 -3.60 -19.12 -17.52
CA GLY A 73 -3.08 -19.96 -16.44
C GLY A 73 -1.82 -19.42 -15.79
N CYS A 74 -1.60 -18.11 -15.85
CA CYS A 74 -0.37 -17.48 -15.36
C CYS A 74 -0.33 -17.26 -13.84
N CYS A 75 -1.37 -17.66 -13.09
CA CYS A 75 -1.39 -17.60 -11.63
C CYS A 75 -0.57 -18.75 -11.03
N GLN A 76 0.37 -18.43 -10.15
CA GLN A 76 1.25 -19.39 -9.49
C GLN A 76 1.40 -19.10 -8.00
N GLY A 77 1.40 -20.15 -7.18
CA GLY A 77 1.67 -20.09 -5.74
C GLY A 77 0.67 -19.25 -4.93
N VAL A 78 1.09 -18.86 -3.73
CA VAL A 78 0.24 -18.26 -2.67
C VAL A 78 0.02 -16.74 -2.84
N SER A 79 0.65 -16.11 -3.84
CA SER A 79 0.53 -14.65 -4.04
C SER A 79 -0.83 -14.27 -4.63
N ASP A 80 -1.33 -13.07 -4.29
CA ASP A 80 -2.63 -12.62 -4.80
C ASP A 80 -2.66 -12.57 -6.35
N PRO A 81 -3.69 -13.14 -7.01
CA PRO A 81 -3.75 -13.18 -8.47
C PRO A 81 -3.70 -11.81 -9.14
N ILE A 82 -4.27 -10.76 -8.52
CA ILE A 82 -4.23 -9.41 -9.08
C ILE A 82 -2.80 -8.85 -9.04
N ASP A 83 -2.07 -9.10 -7.96
CA ASP A 83 -0.67 -8.66 -7.83
C ASP A 83 0.22 -9.35 -8.85
N GLN A 84 -0.02 -10.65 -9.10
CA GLN A 84 0.68 -11.41 -10.14
C GLN A 84 0.40 -10.86 -11.54
N CYS A 85 -0.86 -10.56 -11.85
CA CYS A 85 -1.24 -9.93 -13.12
C CYS A 85 -0.53 -8.59 -13.32
N VAL A 86 -0.60 -7.70 -12.33
CA VAL A 86 0.05 -6.38 -12.38
C VAL A 86 1.55 -6.51 -12.58
N LYS A 87 2.21 -7.40 -11.81
CA LYS A 87 3.64 -7.67 -11.94
C LYS A 87 4.00 -8.22 -13.31
N HIS A 88 3.20 -9.14 -13.85
CA HIS A 88 3.41 -9.70 -15.18
C HIS A 88 3.26 -8.63 -16.28
N THR A 89 2.20 -7.83 -16.22
CA THR A 89 1.93 -6.79 -17.23
C THR A 89 2.98 -5.69 -17.21
N ILE A 90 3.29 -5.14 -16.03
CA ILE A 90 4.30 -4.07 -15.89
C ILE A 90 5.69 -4.62 -16.20
N GLY A 91 6.04 -5.81 -15.68
CA GLY A 91 7.32 -6.46 -15.96
C GLY A 91 7.54 -6.74 -17.44
N SER A 92 6.50 -7.19 -18.15
CA SER A 92 6.54 -7.39 -19.61
C SER A 92 6.73 -6.08 -20.36
N ALA A 93 5.98 -5.03 -20.01
CA ALA A 93 6.13 -3.70 -20.63
C ALA A 93 7.54 -3.14 -20.43
N VAL A 94 8.09 -3.25 -19.21
CA VAL A 94 9.45 -2.80 -18.90
C VAL A 94 10.49 -3.59 -19.70
N SER A 95 10.38 -4.91 -19.72
CA SER A 95 11.35 -5.76 -20.42
C SER A 95 11.35 -5.54 -21.94
N GLN A 96 10.17 -5.26 -22.53
CA GLN A 96 10.04 -5.04 -23.96
C GLN A 96 10.44 -3.63 -24.39
N CYS A 97 10.05 -2.60 -23.62
CA CYS A 97 10.27 -1.20 -24.00
C CYS A 97 11.62 -0.64 -23.54
N PHE A 98 12.20 -1.20 -22.47
CA PHE A 98 13.34 -0.61 -21.76
C PHE A 98 14.46 -1.62 -21.50
N ALA A 99 14.67 -2.58 -22.42
CA ALA A 99 15.66 -3.66 -22.26
C ALA A 99 17.09 -3.19 -21.96
N GLU A 100 17.51 -2.04 -22.50
CA GLU A 100 18.84 -1.46 -22.27
C GLU A 100 18.89 -0.48 -21.09
N GLN A 101 17.75 -0.20 -20.47
CA GLN A 101 17.59 0.81 -19.43
C GLN A 101 17.32 0.14 -18.09
N LYS A 102 18.09 0.52 -17.06
CA LYS A 102 17.84 0.02 -15.71
C LYS A 102 16.60 0.72 -15.14
N VAL A 103 15.56 -0.06 -14.89
CA VAL A 103 14.29 0.39 -14.31
C VAL A 103 14.06 -0.39 -13.02
N GLU A 104 13.96 0.33 -11.90
CA GLU A 104 13.55 -0.24 -10.62
C GLU A 104 12.04 -0.13 -10.49
N VAL A 105 11.35 -1.26 -10.28
CA VAL A 105 9.90 -1.31 -10.10
C VAL A 105 9.60 -1.62 -8.64
N SER A 106 8.84 -0.75 -7.99
CA SER A 106 8.25 -1.00 -6.66
C SER A 106 6.75 -1.08 -6.79
N TYR A 107 6.12 -2.12 -6.25
CA TYR A 107 4.67 -2.29 -6.25
C TYR A 107 4.04 -1.79 -4.97
N ASP A 108 2.76 -1.40 -5.02
CA ASP A 108 2.05 -0.76 -3.91
C ASP A 108 1.92 -1.63 -2.65
N TYR A 109 1.93 -2.95 -2.83
CA TYR A 109 1.89 -3.93 -1.74
C TYR A 109 3.28 -4.21 -1.11
N GLU A 110 4.37 -3.74 -1.71
CA GLU A 110 5.71 -4.08 -1.25
C GLU A 110 6.12 -3.28 0.00
N MET A 111 6.58 -4.02 1.01
CA MET A 111 7.10 -3.45 2.25
C MET A 111 8.58 -3.76 2.43
N LEU A 112 9.29 -2.82 3.05
CA LEU A 112 10.63 -3.03 3.59
C LEU A 112 10.57 -4.00 4.79
N PRO A 113 11.71 -4.61 5.18
CA PRO A 113 11.77 -5.43 6.39
C PRO A 113 11.28 -4.72 7.66
N SER A 114 11.37 -3.39 7.69
CA SER A 114 10.84 -2.53 8.76
C SER A 114 9.30 -2.37 8.75
N ARG A 115 8.58 -3.10 7.89
CA ARG A 115 7.12 -3.01 7.66
C ARG A 115 6.66 -1.63 7.15
N LYS A 116 7.60 -0.79 6.70
CA LYS A 116 7.30 0.46 5.99
C LYS A 116 7.08 0.15 4.52
N PRO A 117 6.12 0.79 3.84
CA PRO A 117 5.97 0.63 2.40
C PRO A 117 7.25 1.10 1.68
N LYS A 118 7.62 0.45 0.57
CA LYS A 118 8.80 0.86 -0.21
C LYS A 118 8.67 2.28 -0.78
N PHE A 119 7.44 2.70 -1.06
CA PHE A 119 7.08 4.08 -1.42
C PHE A 119 5.64 4.38 -0.98
N LEU A 120 5.32 5.66 -0.80
CA LEU A 120 3.96 6.12 -0.49
C LEU A 120 3.18 6.36 -1.79
N ALA A 121 2.36 5.37 -2.15
CA ALA A 121 1.62 5.35 -3.40
C ALA A 121 0.77 6.61 -3.63
N GLN A 122 -0.02 7.02 -2.63
CA GLN A 122 -0.91 8.18 -2.72
C GLN A 122 -0.14 9.49 -2.91
N THR A 123 1.01 9.65 -2.23
CA THR A 123 1.90 10.79 -2.42
C THR A 123 2.46 10.83 -3.84
N ALA A 124 2.91 9.68 -4.37
CA ALA A 124 3.43 9.59 -5.73
C ALA A 124 2.36 9.98 -6.78
N ALA A 125 1.13 9.47 -6.63
CA ALA A 125 0.01 9.84 -7.50
C ALA A 125 -0.33 11.33 -7.42
N HIS A 126 -0.26 11.93 -6.22
CA HIS A 126 -0.51 13.35 -6.02
C HIS A 126 0.52 14.22 -6.73
N VAL A 127 1.81 14.02 -6.44
CA VAL A 127 2.87 14.89 -6.97
C VAL A 127 3.07 14.73 -8.49
N ALA A 128 2.64 13.60 -9.05
CA ALA A 128 2.58 13.34 -10.49
C ALA A 128 1.37 14.00 -11.19
N GLY A 129 0.44 14.57 -10.43
CA GLY A 129 -0.78 15.19 -10.96
C GLY A 129 -1.89 14.21 -11.35
N ALA A 130 -1.75 12.92 -11.00
CA ALA A 130 -2.69 11.88 -11.41
C ALA A 130 -4.02 11.93 -10.63
N ALA A 131 -3.94 12.08 -9.31
CA ALA A 131 -5.11 12.09 -8.42
C ALA A 131 -4.83 12.95 -7.19
N TYR A 132 -5.77 13.82 -6.81
CA TYR A 132 -5.61 14.64 -5.61
C TYR A 132 -5.70 13.73 -4.38
N TYR A 133 -4.82 13.94 -3.40
CA TYR A 133 -4.69 13.13 -2.20
C TYR A 133 -5.27 13.94 -1.04
N TYR A 134 -6.53 13.68 -0.71
CA TYR A 134 -7.23 14.37 0.36
C TYR A 134 -6.80 13.78 1.69
N GLN A 135 -6.29 14.63 2.56
CA GLN A 135 -5.77 14.29 3.88
C GLN A 135 -6.56 15.01 4.95
N GLN A 136 -6.41 14.56 6.19
CA GLN A 136 -6.96 15.26 7.35
C GLN A 136 -6.51 16.74 7.41
N ALA A 137 -5.28 17.02 6.98
CA ALA A 137 -4.73 18.39 6.90
C ALA A 137 -5.44 19.29 5.88
N ASP A 138 -6.14 18.73 4.89
CA ASP A 138 -6.91 19.48 3.88
C ASP A 138 -8.28 19.95 4.42
N VAL A 139 -8.61 19.65 5.68
CA VAL A 139 -9.85 20.03 6.36
C VAL A 139 -9.52 20.89 7.58
N THR A 140 -9.60 22.20 7.42
CA THR A 140 -9.46 23.15 8.54
C THR A 140 -10.54 22.92 9.59
N ASP A 141 -10.18 22.98 10.87
CA ASP A 141 -11.08 22.76 12.02
C ASP A 141 -11.90 21.46 11.89
N HIS A 142 -11.23 20.35 11.56
CA HIS A 142 -11.91 19.08 11.31
C HIS A 142 -12.66 18.55 12.54
N PRO A 143 -13.78 17.82 12.37
CA PRO A 143 -14.65 17.40 13.48
C PRO A 143 -14.13 16.18 14.27
N TRP A 144 -13.00 15.58 13.86
CA TRP A 144 -12.56 14.27 14.39
C TRP A 144 -11.80 14.32 15.73
N GLY A 145 -11.54 15.51 16.28
CA GLY A 145 -10.77 15.66 17.52
C GLY A 145 -9.37 15.04 17.38
N THR A 146 -9.00 14.14 18.28
CA THR A 146 -7.71 13.42 18.24
C THR A 146 -7.73 12.18 17.35
N LYS A 147 -8.87 11.80 16.77
CA LYS A 147 -8.98 10.61 15.92
C LYS A 147 -8.30 10.86 14.58
N LYS A 148 -7.32 10.01 14.25
CA LYS A 148 -6.64 10.02 12.95
C LYS A 148 -7.59 9.59 11.84
N LYS A 149 -7.53 10.29 10.71
CA LYS A 149 -8.16 9.90 9.44
C LYS A 149 -7.08 9.64 8.40
N PHE A 150 -7.12 8.45 7.81
CA PHE A 150 -6.29 8.11 6.67
C PHE A 150 -6.79 8.86 5.44
N GLY A 151 -5.86 9.38 4.65
CA GLY A 151 -6.17 10.09 3.42
C GLY A 151 -6.59 9.15 2.30
N VAL A 152 -7.17 9.72 1.25
CA VAL A 152 -7.61 8.99 0.06
C VAL A 152 -7.36 9.80 -1.21
N CYS A 153 -6.89 9.14 -2.27
CA CYS A 153 -6.77 9.76 -3.58
C CYS A 153 -8.09 9.67 -4.35
N ILE A 154 -8.47 10.75 -5.03
CA ILE A 154 -9.62 10.77 -5.95
C ILE A 154 -9.14 11.18 -7.33
N HIS A 155 -9.37 10.28 -8.29
CA HIS A 155 -9.04 10.48 -9.69
C HIS A 155 -10.13 11.36 -10.35
N PRO A 156 -9.76 12.39 -11.13
CA PRO A 156 -10.73 13.33 -11.69
C PRO A 156 -11.74 12.68 -12.64
N ARG A 157 -11.41 11.54 -13.25
CA ARG A 157 -12.31 10.81 -14.17
C ARG A 157 -13.01 9.61 -13.53
N PHE A 158 -12.40 8.97 -12.53
CA PHE A 158 -12.86 7.69 -12.00
C PHE A 158 -13.31 7.78 -10.54
N GLY A 159 -13.22 8.95 -9.92
CA GLY A 159 -13.41 9.09 -8.49
C GLY A 159 -12.44 8.18 -7.73
N GLY A 160 -12.96 7.38 -6.80
CA GLY A 160 -12.18 6.33 -6.13
C GLY A 160 -12.13 5.00 -6.88
N TRP A 161 -12.71 4.87 -8.09
CA TRP A 161 -12.75 3.62 -8.87
C TRP A 161 -11.45 3.36 -9.63
N PHE A 162 -10.32 3.37 -8.92
CA PHE A 162 -9.01 3.04 -9.46
C PHE A 162 -8.11 2.53 -8.32
N ALA A 163 -6.90 2.08 -8.66
CA ALA A 163 -5.87 1.79 -7.69
C ALA A 163 -4.49 2.22 -8.21
N ILE A 164 -3.59 2.59 -7.31
CA ILE A 164 -2.19 2.90 -7.62
C ILE A 164 -1.44 1.57 -7.51
N ARG A 165 -0.62 1.23 -8.50
CA ARG A 165 -0.06 -0.13 -8.67
C ARG A 165 1.45 -0.21 -8.57
N ALA A 166 2.15 0.78 -9.12
CA ALA A 166 3.60 0.75 -9.10
C ALA A 166 4.22 2.13 -9.21
N LEU A 167 5.47 2.21 -8.78
CA LEU A 167 6.40 3.29 -9.08
C LEU A 167 7.60 2.71 -9.83
N LEU A 168 7.84 3.21 -11.03
CA LEU A 168 8.98 2.86 -11.88
C LEU A 168 10.02 3.97 -11.77
N VAL A 169 11.24 3.66 -11.37
CA VAL A 169 12.35 4.62 -11.26
C VAL A 169 13.39 4.31 -12.34
N PHE A 170 13.64 5.27 -13.22
CA PHE A 170 14.54 5.10 -14.37
C PHE A 170 15.95 5.56 -13.98
N GLU A 171 16.81 4.60 -13.58
CA GLU A 171 18.15 4.91 -13.11
C GLU A 171 19.00 5.58 -14.21
N GLY A 172 19.66 6.69 -13.89
CA GLY A 172 20.49 7.43 -14.86
C GLY A 172 19.70 8.31 -15.83
N VAL A 173 18.36 8.18 -15.90
CA VAL A 173 17.52 9.11 -16.65
C VAL A 173 17.20 10.32 -15.79
N ARG A 174 17.75 11.47 -16.18
CA ARG A 174 17.53 12.75 -15.51
C ARG A 174 16.68 13.65 -16.38
N VAL A 175 15.70 14.29 -15.75
CA VAL A 175 14.78 15.22 -16.38
C VAL A 175 15.01 16.62 -15.84
N GLY A 176 15.24 17.57 -16.73
CA GLY A 176 15.46 18.98 -16.44
C GLY A 176 14.16 19.77 -16.38
N ARG A 177 14.14 20.94 -17.02
CA ARG A 177 12.98 21.87 -16.99
C ARG A 177 11.86 21.47 -17.94
N GLU A 178 12.10 20.49 -18.80
CA GLU A 178 11.14 19.98 -19.77
C GLU A 178 9.97 19.23 -19.11
N LEU A 179 10.19 18.60 -17.95
CA LEU A 179 9.13 17.99 -17.16
C LEU A 179 8.61 19.02 -16.13
N VAL A 180 7.41 19.55 -16.38
CA VAL A 180 6.76 20.57 -15.54
C VAL A 180 5.77 19.91 -14.59
N GLN A 181 5.86 20.22 -13.29
CA GLN A 181 4.92 19.70 -12.32
C GLN A 181 3.55 20.36 -12.51
N SER A 182 2.54 19.54 -12.80
CA SER A 182 1.14 19.97 -12.78
C SER A 182 0.49 19.38 -11.53
N GLY A 183 -0.09 20.23 -10.68
CA GLY A 183 -0.85 19.77 -9.52
C GLY A 183 -2.07 18.97 -9.98
N PRO A 184 -2.51 17.95 -9.20
CA PRO A 184 -3.70 17.18 -9.55
C PRO A 184 -4.95 18.07 -9.42
N PRO A 185 -5.99 17.86 -10.25
CA PRO A 185 -7.23 18.62 -10.13
C PRO A 185 -7.91 18.41 -8.77
N ASP A 186 -8.19 19.50 -8.05
CA ASP A 186 -9.02 19.50 -6.84
C ASP A 186 -10.49 19.31 -7.23
N CYS A 187 -10.88 18.04 -7.34
CA CYS A 187 -12.21 17.61 -7.73
C CYS A 187 -13.21 17.51 -6.56
N VAL A 188 -12.77 17.73 -5.32
CA VAL A 188 -13.60 17.77 -4.09
C VAL A 188 -13.23 19.04 -3.29
N PRO A 189 -13.58 20.23 -3.80
CA PRO A 189 -13.06 21.49 -3.26
C PRO A 189 -13.73 21.93 -1.97
N SER A 190 -14.98 21.51 -1.71
CA SER A 190 -15.71 21.94 -0.52
C SER A 190 -15.27 21.19 0.72
N ARG A 191 -15.05 21.90 1.83
CA ARG A 191 -14.72 21.34 3.14
C ARG A 191 -15.67 20.21 3.56
N ASP A 192 -16.98 20.40 3.42
CA ASP A 192 -17.97 19.41 3.85
C ASP A 192 -17.88 18.12 3.02
N ALA A 193 -17.66 18.22 1.71
CA ALA A 193 -17.42 17.04 0.88
C ALA A 193 -16.11 16.33 1.21
N ARG A 194 -15.05 17.06 1.60
CA ARG A 194 -13.80 16.44 2.08
C ARG A 194 -14.00 15.70 3.41
N ILE A 195 -14.80 16.26 4.32
CA ILE A 195 -15.19 15.58 5.57
C ILE A 195 -15.93 14.29 5.24
N GLN A 196 -16.97 14.38 4.41
CA GLN A 196 -17.79 13.24 4.01
C GLN A 196 -16.92 12.15 3.35
N LEU A 197 -16.06 12.54 2.41
CA LEU A 197 -15.12 11.64 1.74
C LEU A 197 -14.22 10.89 2.72
N LEU A 198 -13.59 11.61 3.64
CA LEU A 198 -12.69 11.00 4.62
C LEU A 198 -13.44 10.14 5.62
N GLU A 199 -14.67 10.48 5.98
CA GLU A 199 -15.52 9.62 6.81
C GLU A 199 -15.94 8.35 6.09
N ASP A 200 -16.38 8.45 4.84
CA ASP A 200 -16.80 7.29 4.03
C ASP A 200 -15.65 6.34 3.79
N PHE A 201 -14.47 6.87 3.45
CA PHE A 201 -13.28 6.06 3.28
C PHE A 201 -12.85 5.37 4.58
N ASN A 202 -12.87 6.06 5.72
CA ASN A 202 -12.35 5.49 6.96
C ASN A 202 -13.36 4.60 7.70
N LEU A 203 -14.67 4.81 7.51
CA LEU A 203 -15.72 4.15 8.30
C LEU A 203 -16.62 3.24 7.47
N ARG A 204 -16.71 3.44 6.14
CA ARG A 204 -17.69 2.78 5.28
C ARG A 204 -17.12 2.31 3.94
N TRP A 205 -15.79 2.13 3.82
CA TRP A 205 -15.16 1.81 2.53
C TRP A 205 -15.72 0.56 1.82
N GLN A 206 -16.28 -0.39 2.57
CA GLN A 206 -16.87 -1.63 2.06
C GLN A 206 -18.15 -1.42 1.25
N ASP A 207 -18.86 -0.29 1.43
CA ASP A 207 -20.06 0.02 0.66
C ASP A 207 -19.76 0.73 -0.68
N TRP A 208 -18.47 0.99 -0.95
CA TRP A 208 -17.95 1.62 -2.16
C TRP A 208 -18.34 3.10 -2.36
N SER A 209 -19.19 3.68 -1.52
CA SER A 209 -19.81 5.00 -1.71
C SER A 209 -18.79 6.14 -1.81
N TYR A 210 -17.69 6.08 -1.05
CA TYR A 210 -16.63 7.10 -1.10
C TYR A 210 -16.03 7.25 -2.51
N ARG A 211 -16.10 6.20 -3.34
CA ARG A 211 -15.55 6.20 -4.70
C ARG A 211 -16.37 7.05 -5.66
N ASP A 212 -17.61 7.36 -5.30
CA ASP A 212 -18.57 8.15 -6.08
C ASP A 212 -18.65 9.63 -5.65
N VAL A 213 -17.70 10.11 -4.83
CA VAL A 213 -17.64 11.53 -4.41
C VAL A 213 -17.60 12.51 -5.59
N VAL A 214 -17.12 12.05 -6.74
CA VAL A 214 -17.23 12.71 -8.05
C VAL A 214 -17.89 11.74 -9.04
N ALA A 215 -18.61 12.26 -10.02
CA ALA A 215 -19.26 11.42 -11.03
C ALA A 215 -18.21 10.68 -11.90
N PRO A 216 -18.06 9.35 -11.77
CA PRO A 216 -17.05 8.63 -12.51
C PRO A 216 -17.52 8.32 -13.93
N VAL A 217 -16.61 8.40 -14.90
CA VAL A 217 -16.89 7.99 -16.29
C VAL A 217 -17.01 6.46 -16.42
N GLN A 218 -16.44 5.72 -15.47
CA GLN A 218 -16.50 4.27 -15.41
C GLN A 218 -16.37 3.83 -13.94
N ARG A 219 -17.14 2.83 -13.54
CA ARG A 219 -17.03 2.12 -12.25
C ARG A 219 -16.50 0.71 -12.45
N TYR A 220 -16.11 0.06 -11.36
CA TYR A 220 -15.85 -1.38 -11.40
C TYR A 220 -17.12 -2.12 -11.82
N SER A 221 -16.97 -3.19 -12.60
CA SER A 221 -18.10 -4.09 -12.90
C SER A 221 -18.54 -4.82 -11.63
N GLN A 222 -19.76 -5.36 -11.63
CA GLN A 222 -20.23 -6.18 -10.51
C GLN A 222 -19.25 -7.32 -10.22
N ARG A 223 -18.76 -7.98 -11.27
CA ARG A 223 -17.76 -9.06 -11.16
C ARG A 223 -16.48 -8.57 -10.48
N GLN A 224 -15.96 -7.41 -10.87
CA GLN A 224 -14.77 -6.82 -10.24
C GLN A 224 -15.02 -6.45 -8.78
N MET A 225 -16.21 -5.92 -8.45
CA MET A 225 -16.61 -5.64 -7.08
C MET A 225 -16.72 -6.92 -6.24
N ASP A 226 -17.29 -7.99 -6.79
CA ASP A 226 -17.39 -9.30 -6.13
C ASP A 226 -15.99 -9.84 -5.82
N TYR A 227 -15.05 -9.73 -6.77
CA TYR A 227 -13.65 -10.13 -6.57
C TYR A 227 -12.99 -9.39 -5.40
N PHE A 228 -13.10 -8.05 -5.38
CA PHE A 228 -12.45 -7.24 -4.35
C PHE A 228 -13.19 -7.27 -3.01
N SER A 229 -14.47 -7.62 -3.00
CA SER A 229 -15.24 -7.87 -1.77
C SER A 229 -14.89 -9.22 -1.14
N ALA A 230 -14.47 -10.20 -1.94
CA ALA A 230 -13.98 -11.48 -1.44
C ALA A 230 -12.65 -11.30 -0.70
N ARG A 231 -12.53 -11.97 0.45
CA ARG A 231 -11.29 -12.04 1.21
C ARG A 231 -10.22 -12.78 0.39
N PRO A 232 -8.92 -12.50 0.57
CA PRO A 232 -7.85 -13.19 -0.17
C PRO A 232 -8.01 -14.72 -0.19
N ALA A 233 -8.28 -15.35 0.95
CA ALA A 233 -8.50 -16.81 1.06
C ALA A 233 -9.73 -17.32 0.28
N GLN A 234 -10.72 -16.47 0.00
CA GLN A 234 -11.94 -16.84 -0.73
C GLN A 234 -11.79 -16.64 -2.25
N ARG A 235 -10.74 -15.95 -2.69
CA ARG A 235 -10.52 -15.64 -4.11
C ARG A 235 -10.29 -16.90 -4.94
N PRO A 236 -9.50 -17.90 -4.51
CA PRO A 236 -9.36 -19.16 -5.26
C PRO A 236 -10.70 -19.81 -5.58
N ALA A 237 -11.54 -20.06 -4.56
CA ALA A 237 -12.86 -20.66 -4.73
C ALA A 237 -13.78 -19.81 -5.63
N LEU A 238 -13.74 -18.48 -5.49
CA LEU A 238 -14.48 -17.56 -6.38
C LEU A 238 -14.03 -17.71 -7.84
N LEU A 239 -12.72 -17.78 -8.08
CA LEU A 239 -12.16 -17.94 -9.41
C LEU A 239 -12.52 -19.30 -10.02
N VAL A 240 -12.47 -20.38 -9.23
CA VAL A 240 -12.95 -21.72 -9.63
C VAL A 240 -14.40 -21.66 -10.07
N GLY A 241 -15.27 -21.03 -9.27
CA GLY A 241 -16.69 -20.84 -9.61
C GLY A 241 -16.92 -20.00 -10.87
N TRP A 242 -15.93 -19.20 -11.26
CA TRP A 242 -15.93 -18.42 -12.50
C TRP A 242 -15.33 -19.17 -13.70
N GLY A 243 -14.89 -20.42 -13.52
CA GLY A 243 -14.26 -21.23 -14.55
C GLY A 243 -12.76 -20.95 -14.73
N PHE A 244 -12.14 -20.19 -13.81
CA PHE A 244 -10.70 -19.95 -13.79
C PHE A 244 -10.06 -20.84 -12.72
N LEU A 245 -8.87 -21.40 -12.98
CA LEU A 245 -8.16 -22.33 -12.08
C LEU A 245 -8.86 -23.72 -11.97
N GLN A 246 -8.67 -24.59 -12.97
CA GLN A 246 -9.30 -25.93 -12.99
C GLN A 246 -8.69 -26.96 -12.01
N ASN A 247 -7.60 -26.61 -11.30
CA ASN A 247 -6.83 -27.53 -10.45
C ASN A 247 -6.49 -26.95 -9.06
N TYR A 248 -7.35 -26.12 -8.45
CA TYR A 248 -7.22 -25.87 -7.02
C TYR A 248 -7.73 -27.15 -6.32
N THR A 249 -6.84 -28.15 -6.16
CA THR A 249 -7.14 -29.29 -5.30
C THR A 249 -7.16 -28.79 -3.87
N GLU A 250 -8.18 -29.19 -3.11
CA GLU A 250 -8.40 -28.92 -1.68
C GLU A 250 -7.30 -29.55 -0.78
N GLU A 251 -6.12 -29.88 -1.33
CA GLU A 251 -5.03 -30.60 -0.65
C GLU A 251 -4.21 -29.69 0.27
N GLU A 252 -4.34 -28.35 0.19
CA GLU A 252 -3.60 -27.42 1.07
C GLU A 252 -4.36 -27.07 2.37
N GLU A 253 -5.65 -27.41 2.50
CA GLU A 253 -6.38 -27.23 3.78
C GLU A 253 -6.19 -28.41 4.74
N GLU A 254 -5.84 -29.61 4.25
CA GLU A 254 -5.63 -30.79 5.11
C GLU A 254 -4.28 -30.80 5.84
N GLU A 255 -3.26 -30.07 5.36
CA GLU A 255 -1.94 -29.99 6.04
C GLU A 255 -1.96 -29.10 7.30
N GLU A 256 -2.90 -28.17 7.45
CA GLU A 256 -3.03 -27.37 8.70
C GLU A 256 -3.82 -28.10 9.81
N GLU A 257 -4.67 -29.09 9.49
CA GLU A 257 -5.42 -29.85 10.49
C GLU A 257 -4.67 -31.10 11.01
N GLU A 258 -3.70 -31.64 10.27
CA GLU A 258 -2.92 -32.82 10.71
C GLU A 258 -1.76 -32.49 11.68
N GLU A 259 -1.24 -31.25 11.73
CA GLU A 259 -0.14 -30.90 12.67
C GLU A 259 -0.59 -30.77 14.14
N GLU A 260 -1.89 -30.65 14.45
CA GLU A 260 -2.40 -30.71 15.84
C GLU A 260 -2.74 -32.16 16.28
N GLY A 261 -2.49 -33.15 15.44
CA GLY A 261 -3.06 -34.50 15.51
C GLY A 261 -2.12 -35.68 15.81
N GLY A 262 -0.95 -35.48 16.44
CA GLY A 262 -0.25 -36.54 17.17
C GLY A 262 0.90 -37.26 16.45
N GLY A 263 1.96 -37.53 17.24
CA GLY A 263 3.06 -38.41 16.85
C GLY A 263 4.31 -38.21 17.71
N GLU A 264 4.44 -39.00 18.79
CA GLU A 264 5.75 -39.26 19.41
C GLU A 264 6.65 -39.94 18.37
N GLY A 265 7.60 -39.19 17.83
CA GLY A 265 8.61 -39.68 16.90
C GLY A 265 9.90 -38.89 17.03
N ASP A 266 10.93 -39.56 17.55
CA ASP A 266 12.30 -39.07 17.68
C ASP A 266 12.87 -38.68 16.29
N VAL A 267 13.04 -37.39 16.03
CA VAL A 267 13.71 -36.87 14.82
C VAL A 267 14.73 -35.80 15.22
N THR A 268 15.96 -36.08 14.84
CA THR A 268 17.17 -35.29 15.05
C THR A 268 17.08 -33.89 14.41
N TYR A 269 17.43 -32.89 15.22
CA TYR A 269 17.45 -31.47 14.86
C TYR A 269 18.51 -31.15 13.79
N GLN A 270 18.09 -30.64 12.63
CA GLN A 270 18.94 -29.85 11.73
C GLN A 270 18.38 -28.43 11.60
N PRO A 271 19.18 -27.37 11.82
CA PRO A 271 18.69 -26.01 11.81
C PRO A 271 18.69 -25.44 10.39
N GLY A 272 17.53 -25.05 9.87
CA GLY A 272 17.46 -24.18 8.71
C GLY A 272 16.24 -24.35 7.85
N GLN A 273 15.09 -23.86 8.31
CA GLN A 273 14.01 -23.34 7.46
C GLN A 273 13.03 -22.57 8.36
N CYS A 274 13.09 -21.25 8.28
CA CYS A 274 12.14 -20.38 8.98
C CYS A 274 10.94 -20.20 8.06
N GLY A 275 9.84 -20.88 8.37
CA GLY A 275 8.54 -20.67 7.75
C GLY A 275 8.05 -19.26 8.05
N VAL A 276 7.82 -18.47 7.00
CA VAL A 276 7.32 -17.10 7.12
C VAL A 276 5.85 -17.14 6.70
N HIS A 277 4.93 -17.22 7.67
CA HIS A 277 3.51 -16.97 7.42
C HIS A 277 3.36 -15.53 6.91
N GLN A 278 3.08 -15.38 5.62
CA GLN A 278 2.88 -14.10 4.98
C GLN A 278 1.37 -13.81 4.96
N LEU A 279 0.88 -13.06 5.95
CA LEU A 279 -0.41 -12.40 5.85
C LEU A 279 -0.39 -11.47 4.63
N VAL A 280 -1.12 -11.84 3.58
CA VAL A 280 -1.38 -11.00 2.41
C VAL A 280 -2.38 -9.92 2.83
N PHE A 281 -1.85 -8.75 3.20
CA PHE A 281 -2.64 -7.55 3.43
C PHE A 281 -2.99 -6.93 2.09
N VAL A 282 -4.27 -6.91 1.76
CA VAL A 282 -4.81 -5.94 0.81
C VAL A 282 -4.43 -4.57 1.35
N VAL A 283 -3.55 -3.84 0.65
CA VAL A 283 -3.27 -2.44 0.95
C VAL A 283 -4.48 -1.62 0.53
N GLY A 284 -5.48 -1.69 1.40
CA GLY A 284 -6.73 -0.98 1.41
C GLY A 284 -7.16 -1.01 2.86
N VAL A 285 -6.66 -0.01 3.61
CA VAL A 285 -6.99 0.36 5.00
C VAL A 285 -7.98 -0.61 5.67
N VAL A 286 -7.47 -1.53 6.49
CA VAL A 286 -8.28 -2.25 7.48
C VAL A 286 -8.11 -1.53 8.81
N PRO A 287 -9.05 -0.67 9.26
CA PRO A 287 -9.08 -0.27 10.66
C PRO A 287 -9.54 -1.47 11.49
N LEU A 288 -8.76 -1.82 12.52
CA LEU A 288 -9.16 -2.82 13.52
C LEU A 288 -10.43 -2.35 14.27
N PRO A 289 -11.30 -3.28 14.71
CA PRO A 289 -12.52 -2.94 15.43
C PRO A 289 -12.20 -2.32 16.81
N ASN A 290 -12.78 -1.15 17.09
CA ASN A 290 -12.78 -0.55 18.42
C ASN A 290 -13.58 -1.46 19.38
N LYS A 291 -12.90 -2.03 20.38
CA LYS A 291 -13.58 -2.46 21.61
C LYS A 291 -13.87 -1.20 22.44
N GLU A 292 -15.14 -0.84 22.54
CA GLU A 292 -15.61 0.08 23.56
C GLU A 292 -15.51 -0.62 24.92
N GLU A 293 -14.58 -0.20 25.77
CA GLU A 293 -14.68 -0.47 27.20
C GLU A 293 -14.96 0.83 27.95
N HIS A 294 -16.18 0.89 28.47
CA HIS A 294 -16.62 1.83 29.49
C HIS A 294 -15.66 1.83 30.68
N TRP A 295 -15.07 2.99 31.00
CA TRP A 295 -14.61 3.26 32.36
C TRP A 295 -15.14 4.60 32.85
N SER A 296 -15.97 4.51 33.88
CA SER A 296 -16.50 5.58 34.69
C SER A 296 -15.44 6.13 35.65
N GLY A 297 -15.33 7.46 35.73
CA GLY A 297 -14.97 8.25 36.91
C GLY A 297 -13.56 8.06 37.51
N GLN A 298 -12.77 9.14 37.58
CA GLN A 298 -12.72 10.02 38.77
C GLN A 298 -11.69 11.13 38.57
N GLU A 299 -12.11 12.37 38.85
CA GLU A 299 -11.28 13.57 38.88
C GLU A 299 -10.17 13.48 39.94
N ARG A 300 -8.95 13.89 39.59
CA ARG A 300 -8.02 14.52 40.55
C ARG A 300 -7.25 15.66 39.90
N THR A 301 -7.62 16.87 40.31
CA THR A 301 -6.90 18.13 40.19
C THR A 301 -5.58 18.11 40.96
N VAL A 302 -4.48 18.53 40.32
CA VAL A 302 -3.31 19.13 40.99
C VAL A 302 -2.80 20.32 40.16
N ARG A 303 -2.94 21.53 40.71
CA ARG A 303 -2.18 22.76 40.37
C ARG A 303 -0.87 22.72 41.20
N ARG A 304 0.26 23.38 40.91
CA ARG A 304 0.70 24.49 40.04
C ARG A 304 2.25 24.52 40.12
N GLY A 305 2.94 25.09 39.13
CA GLY A 305 4.32 25.58 39.34
C GLY A 305 5.02 26.09 38.08
N ASN A 306 5.10 27.42 37.95
CA ASN A 306 5.95 28.30 37.13
C ASN A 306 7.14 27.64 36.37
N GLY A 307 7.55 28.03 35.18
CA GLY A 307 7.23 29.17 34.33
C GLY A 307 8.45 29.47 33.47
N GLU A 308 8.32 29.41 32.15
CA GLU A 308 9.13 30.11 31.15
C GLU A 308 8.51 29.81 29.78
N ARG A 309 8.14 30.87 29.04
CA ARG A 309 7.68 30.77 27.65
C ARG A 309 8.91 30.87 26.77
N VAL A 310 9.19 29.80 26.04
CA VAL A 310 10.04 29.81 24.85
C VAL A 310 9.13 29.43 23.69
N ASP A 311 9.05 30.31 22.70
CA ASP A 311 8.32 30.09 21.46
C ASP A 311 8.96 28.92 20.70
N ALA A 312 8.16 27.91 20.41
CA ALA A 312 8.53 26.81 19.52
C ALA A 312 7.59 26.85 18.31
N GLU A 313 8.10 27.49 17.25
CA GLU A 313 7.72 27.21 15.87
C GLU A 313 7.98 25.74 15.51
N GLU A 314 7.25 25.25 14.50
CA GLU A 314 7.40 23.94 13.84
C GLU A 314 7.11 22.70 14.70
N MET A 315 5.84 22.27 14.68
CA MET A 315 5.46 20.89 15.02
C MET A 315 4.75 20.26 13.82
N VAL A 316 5.54 19.83 12.83
CA VAL A 316 5.11 18.84 11.84
C VAL A 316 5.00 17.51 12.58
N VAL A 317 3.78 17.11 12.93
CA VAL A 317 3.52 15.87 13.65
C VAL A 317 3.90 14.69 12.76
N LEU A 318 4.96 14.00 13.19
CA LEU A 318 5.57 12.85 12.54
C LEU A 318 4.62 11.63 12.59
N ASP A 319 4.45 10.99 11.44
CA ASP A 319 3.88 9.64 11.33
C ASP A 319 4.88 8.63 11.90
N GLN A 320 4.66 8.22 13.15
CA GLN A 320 5.25 7.01 13.71
C GLN A 320 4.17 6.12 14.30
N VAL A 321 4.12 4.89 13.79
CA VAL A 321 3.51 3.75 14.48
C VAL A 321 4.62 3.17 15.34
N GLU A 322 4.67 3.53 16.62
CA GLU A 322 5.42 2.78 17.63
C GLU A 322 4.49 1.73 18.25
N PHE A 323 4.77 0.45 18.02
CA PHE A 323 4.19 -0.63 18.81
C PHE A 323 5.18 -1.00 19.91
N SER A 324 4.87 -0.62 21.15
CA SER A 324 5.54 -1.13 22.35
C SER A 324 4.85 -2.44 22.76
N SER A 325 5.53 -3.57 22.57
CA SER A 325 5.18 -4.84 23.19
C SER A 325 5.49 -4.75 24.69
N ARG A 326 4.45 -4.62 25.52
CA ARG A 326 4.56 -4.90 26.96
C ARG A 326 4.29 -6.38 27.18
N ASP A 327 5.34 -7.10 27.54
CA ASP A 327 5.26 -8.46 28.07
C ASP A 327 4.36 -8.49 29.31
N SER A 328 3.33 -9.33 29.26
CA SER A 328 2.55 -9.76 30.41
C SER A 328 3.40 -10.70 31.26
N GLY A 329 3.66 -10.28 32.51
CA GLY A 329 4.39 -11.07 33.48
C GLY A 329 3.68 -12.37 33.84
N TYR A 330 4.47 -13.43 33.94
CA TYR A 330 4.20 -14.54 34.84
C TYR A 330 5.34 -14.62 35.86
N ASP A 331 4.95 -14.39 37.11
CA ASP A 331 5.77 -14.43 38.32
C ASP A 331 5.87 -15.89 38.79
N HIS A 332 7.07 -16.47 38.77
CA HIS A 332 7.43 -17.58 39.63
C HIS A 332 8.68 -17.19 40.42
N ARG A 333 8.45 -16.86 41.70
CA ARG A 333 9.50 -16.60 42.69
C ARG A 333 10.32 -17.85 43.00
N CYS A 334 11.63 -17.62 43.02
CA CYS A 334 12.67 -18.05 43.96
C CYS A 334 12.58 -19.44 44.59
N ASP A 335 13.67 -20.20 44.42
CA ASP A 335 14.44 -20.54 45.61
C ASP A 335 15.96 -20.63 45.36
N ILE A 336 16.68 -20.19 46.39
CA ILE A 336 18.11 -19.90 46.45
C ILE A 336 18.90 -21.19 46.72
N ARG A 337 20.07 -21.35 46.10
CA ARG A 337 21.33 -21.85 46.73
C ARG A 337 22.51 -21.87 45.75
N SER A 338 23.45 -20.95 45.95
CA SER A 338 24.86 -21.16 45.60
C SER A 338 25.51 -22.15 46.56
N PRO A 339 26.63 -22.76 46.15
CA PRO A 339 27.87 -22.39 46.83
C PRO A 339 29.04 -22.15 45.87
N ALA A 340 29.89 -21.21 46.29
CA ALA A 340 31.20 -20.91 45.74
C ALA A 340 32.25 -21.95 46.18
N VAL A 341 33.21 -22.29 45.31
CA VAL A 341 34.64 -22.67 45.55
C VAL A 341 35.30 -22.66 44.15
N ALA A 342 36.12 -21.69 43.76
CA ALA A 342 37.55 -21.42 44.04
C ALA A 342 38.54 -22.09 43.06
N LEU A 343 39.34 -21.22 42.43
CA LEU A 343 40.75 -21.33 42.02
C LEU A 343 41.18 -22.27 40.86
N GLU A 344 42.07 -21.65 40.06
CA GLU A 344 42.89 -22.08 38.90
C GLU A 344 42.22 -22.20 37.53
#